data_AF-A0A383DTL8-F1
#
_entry.id   AF-A0A383DTL8-F1
#
_cell.length_a   1.000
_cell.length_b   1.000
_cell.length_c   1.000
_cell.angle_alpha   90.00
_cell.angle_beta   90.00
_cell.angle_gamma   90.00
#
_symmetry.space_group_name_H-M   'P 1'
#
loop_
_entity.id
_entity.type
_entity.pdbx_description
1 polymer ?
#
loop_
_entity_poly.entity_id
_entity_poly.type
_entity_poly.pdbx_seq_one_letter_code
_entity_poly.pdbx_strand_id
1 'polypeptide(L)'
;QSWPEDKHFPLDSQSSSYKKSSSPRLVSLRPGMGHGHGPPWTHADSYAFAQSVVKTGKPWCVQKKVSINNGTVKASFSSSKPFESAVLISTTDSGATGSRDWTETRASLVNNNDTWTTTAPLPPGTTAWFFNFKSGDLIASTDFQQVTPTKTSQPKGSSPNKNKMKERNVLFSRIDTNKDELLSQEEYVLFYKNLFPNLDTNQDSFLDQDEFVHKTAMCFGDTNKDGILTKDEY
;
A
#
# COMPACT_ATOMS: atom_id res chain seq x y z
N GLN A 1 -20.00 0.78 -0.11
CA GLN A 1 -19.30 -0.52 -0.21
C GLN A 1 -18.44 -0.47 -1.48
N SER A 2 -17.26 -1.08 -1.48
CA SER A 2 -16.41 -1.34 -2.66
C SER A 2 -15.49 -2.52 -2.36
N TRP A 3 -14.45 -2.73 -3.15
CA TRP A 3 -13.39 -3.72 -2.95
C TRP A 3 -12.04 -3.23 -3.49
N PRO A 4 -10.91 -3.81 -3.06
CA PRO A 4 -9.57 -3.29 -3.38
C PRO A 4 -9.21 -3.34 -4.86
N GLU A 5 -9.64 -4.38 -5.56
CA GLU A 5 -9.34 -4.62 -6.98
C GLU A 5 -10.40 -4.02 -7.92
N ASP A 6 -11.22 -3.07 -7.44
CA ASP A 6 -12.21 -2.40 -8.28
C ASP A 6 -11.56 -1.43 -9.27
N LYS A 7 -11.52 -1.83 -10.55
CA LYS A 7 -10.98 -1.00 -11.64
C LYS A 7 -11.87 0.19 -12.03
N HIS A 8 -13.16 0.16 -11.67
CA HIS A 8 -14.12 1.21 -12.03
C HIS A 8 -14.37 2.19 -10.88
N PHE A 9 -14.29 1.70 -9.64
CA PHE A 9 -14.48 2.49 -8.41
C PHE A 9 -13.23 2.41 -7.52
N PRO A 10 -12.11 3.01 -7.97
CA PRO A 10 -10.84 2.93 -7.26
C PRO A 10 -10.95 3.54 -5.86
N LEU A 11 -10.28 2.90 -4.89
CA LEU A 11 -10.41 3.18 -3.46
C LEU A 11 -10.05 4.62 -3.08
N ASP A 12 -9.09 5.23 -3.77
CA ASP A 12 -8.67 6.62 -3.57
C ASP A 12 -9.77 7.61 -3.97
N SER A 13 -10.46 7.37 -5.09
CA SER A 13 -11.61 8.17 -5.52
C SER A 13 -12.81 7.96 -4.59
N GLN A 14 -13.10 6.71 -4.22
CA GLN A 14 -14.14 6.40 -3.24
C GLN A 14 -13.85 7.09 -1.90
N SER A 15 -12.61 7.01 -1.43
CA SER A 15 -12.13 7.69 -0.22
C SER A 15 -12.31 9.20 -0.28
N SER A 16 -11.90 9.81 -1.38
CA SER A 16 -12.05 11.24 -1.59
C SER A 16 -13.53 11.65 -1.57
N SER A 17 -14.42 10.81 -2.09
CA SER A 17 -15.86 11.04 -2.07
C SER A 17 -16.43 10.98 -0.65
N TYR A 18 -16.24 9.87 0.08
CA TYR A 18 -16.86 9.74 1.41
C TYR A 18 -16.25 10.68 2.46
N LYS A 19 -14.98 11.13 2.29
CA LYS A 19 -14.34 12.09 3.18
C LYS A 19 -14.92 13.50 3.06
N LYS A 20 -15.63 13.83 1.96
CA LYS A 20 -16.33 15.12 1.80
C LYS A 20 -17.60 15.22 2.65
N SER A 21 -18.15 14.10 3.11
CA SER A 21 -19.29 14.11 4.03
C SER A 21 -18.82 14.24 5.47
N SER A 22 -19.38 15.19 6.22
CA SER A 22 -19.14 15.38 7.65
C SER A 22 -19.97 14.44 8.53
N SER A 23 -20.93 13.72 7.95
CA SER A 23 -21.81 12.82 8.70
C SER A 23 -21.09 11.52 9.09
N PRO A 24 -21.53 10.84 10.18
CA PRO A 24 -21.04 9.50 10.51
C PRO A 24 -21.16 8.56 9.32
N ARG A 25 -20.10 7.80 9.04
CA ARG A 25 -20.03 6.84 7.94
C ARG A 25 -19.51 5.50 8.42
N LEU A 26 -19.86 4.46 7.69
CA LEU A 26 -19.27 3.13 7.78
C LEU A 26 -18.75 2.75 6.39
N VAL A 27 -17.46 2.40 6.32
CA VAL A 27 -16.83 1.90 5.11
C VAL A 27 -16.90 0.38 5.15
N SER A 28 -17.17 -0.24 3.99
CA SER A 28 -17.02 -1.69 3.78
C SER A 28 -16.30 -1.89 2.45
N LEU A 29 -15.08 -2.42 2.53
CA LEU A 29 -14.21 -2.80 1.43
C LEU A 29 -14.04 -4.31 1.47
N ARG A 30 -14.72 -5.05 0.60
CA ARG A 30 -14.83 -6.51 0.67
C ARG A 30 -13.97 -7.18 -0.41
N PRO A 31 -12.81 -7.76 -0.08
CA PRO A 31 -11.95 -8.43 -1.06
C PRO A 31 -12.74 -9.46 -1.88
N GLY A 32 -12.50 -9.48 -3.18
CA GLY A 32 -13.20 -10.37 -4.12
C GLY A 32 -14.69 -10.09 -4.34
N MET A 33 -15.23 -8.93 -3.94
CA MET A 33 -16.66 -8.62 -4.14
C MET A 33 -17.10 -8.68 -5.60
N GLY A 34 -16.26 -8.23 -6.53
CA GLY A 34 -16.61 -8.13 -7.95
C GLY A 34 -17.54 -6.96 -8.28
N HIS A 35 -17.83 -6.80 -9.58
CA HIS A 35 -18.61 -5.69 -10.12
C HIS A 35 -20.01 -6.14 -10.58
N GLY A 36 -20.96 -5.19 -10.64
CA GLY A 36 -22.36 -5.42 -11.05
C GLY A 36 -23.35 -5.26 -9.90
N HIS A 37 -24.64 -5.47 -10.21
CA HIS A 37 -25.71 -5.29 -9.21
C HIS A 37 -25.80 -6.43 -8.19
N GLY A 38 -25.56 -7.67 -8.63
CA GLY A 38 -25.70 -8.86 -7.79
C GLY A 38 -24.82 -8.84 -6.53
N PRO A 39 -23.48 -8.75 -6.66
CA PRO A 39 -22.61 -8.88 -5.50
C PRO A 39 -22.90 -7.86 -4.39
N PRO A 40 -23.02 -6.54 -4.65
CA PRO A 40 -23.37 -5.56 -3.62
C PRO A 40 -24.77 -5.77 -2.99
N TRP A 41 -25.74 -6.33 -3.72
CA TRP A 41 -27.09 -6.60 -3.20
C TRP A 41 -27.17 -7.87 -2.36
N THR A 42 -26.28 -8.83 -2.57
CA THR A 42 -26.26 -10.08 -1.78
C THR A 42 -25.56 -9.93 -0.44
N HIS A 43 -24.74 -8.89 -0.27
CA HIS A 43 -23.99 -8.68 0.97
C HIS A 43 -24.79 -7.86 1.99
N ALA A 44 -24.78 -8.32 3.24
CA ALA A 44 -25.60 -7.75 4.31
C ALA A 44 -25.11 -6.38 4.82
N ASP A 45 -23.92 -5.90 4.41
CA ASP A 45 -23.29 -4.68 4.97
C ASP A 45 -24.18 -3.45 4.87
N SER A 46 -24.70 -3.16 3.69
CA SER A 46 -25.52 -1.96 3.41
C SER A 46 -26.86 -2.03 4.14
N TYR A 47 -27.48 -3.20 4.18
CA TYR A 47 -28.73 -3.46 4.91
C TYR A 47 -28.53 -3.34 6.43
N ALA A 48 -27.45 -3.90 6.98
CA ALA A 48 -27.14 -3.81 8.40
C ALA A 48 -26.86 -2.36 8.83
N PHE A 49 -26.16 -1.59 7.99
CA PHE A 49 -26.00 -0.15 8.18
C PHE A 49 -27.34 0.57 8.21
N ALA A 50 -28.15 0.41 7.16
CA ALA A 50 -29.44 1.10 7.03
C ALA A 50 -30.38 0.74 8.19
N GLN A 51 -30.45 -0.55 8.56
CA GLN A 51 -31.26 -1.01 9.67
C GLN A 51 -30.82 -0.40 11.01
N SER A 52 -29.52 -0.29 11.27
CA SER A 52 -29.01 0.36 12.49
C SER A 52 -29.38 1.84 12.52
N VAL A 53 -29.22 2.55 11.40
CA VAL A 53 -29.54 3.97 11.30
C VAL A 53 -31.04 4.20 11.50
N VAL A 54 -31.90 3.42 10.86
CA VAL A 54 -33.37 3.53 11.02
C VAL A 54 -33.81 3.25 12.47
N LYS A 55 -33.21 2.25 13.13
CA LYS A 55 -33.62 1.86 14.48
C LYS A 55 -33.04 2.76 15.59
N THR A 56 -31.81 3.24 15.43
CA THR A 56 -31.04 3.86 16.52
C THR A 56 -30.56 5.27 16.20
N GLY A 57 -30.73 5.73 14.97
CA GLY A 57 -30.18 7.00 14.47
C GLY A 57 -28.67 6.97 14.23
N LYS A 58 -27.98 5.84 14.40
CA LYS A 58 -26.52 5.73 14.30
C LYS A 58 -26.07 4.48 13.54
N PRO A 59 -24.91 4.52 12.87
CA PRO A 59 -24.27 3.31 12.33
C PRO A 59 -23.97 2.31 13.45
N TRP A 60 -24.03 1.01 13.14
CA TRP A 60 -23.71 -0.05 14.11
C TRP A 60 -22.21 -0.09 14.46
N CYS A 61 -21.37 0.49 13.61
CA CYS A 61 -19.93 0.56 13.77
C CYS A 61 -19.43 1.95 13.34
N VAL A 62 -18.56 2.55 14.16
CA VAL A 62 -18.00 3.88 13.93
C VAL A 62 -16.49 3.88 14.19
N GLN A 63 -15.71 4.24 13.17
CA GLN A 63 -14.27 4.46 13.32
C GLN A 63 -14.01 5.60 14.29
N LYS A 64 -13.14 5.39 15.28
CA LYS A 64 -12.71 6.40 16.25
C LYS A 64 -11.35 6.99 15.90
N LYS A 65 -10.39 6.13 15.56
CA LYS A 65 -9.02 6.54 15.27
C LYS A 65 -8.36 5.55 14.33
N VAL A 66 -7.47 6.05 13.49
CA VAL A 66 -6.52 5.30 12.67
C VAL A 66 -5.18 6.02 12.76
N SER A 67 -4.09 5.28 12.93
CA SER A 67 -2.76 5.88 13.09
C SER A 67 -1.65 4.89 12.72
N ILE A 68 -0.53 5.46 12.26
CA ILE A 68 0.73 4.74 12.04
C ILE A 68 1.70 5.22 13.13
N ASN A 69 2.40 4.30 13.78
CA ASN A 69 3.45 4.63 14.73
C ASN A 69 4.56 3.58 14.68
N ASN A 70 5.80 3.99 14.43
CA ASN A 70 6.99 3.13 14.40
C ASN A 70 6.80 1.80 13.63
N GLY A 71 6.31 1.88 12.38
CA GLY A 71 6.09 0.69 11.54
C GLY A 71 4.93 -0.21 11.99
N THR A 72 4.10 0.25 12.93
CA THR A 72 2.90 -0.44 13.39
C THR A 72 1.67 0.40 13.10
N VAL A 73 0.65 -0.22 12.53
CA VAL A 73 -0.65 0.40 12.27
C VAL A 73 -1.65 0.02 13.34
N LYS A 74 -2.43 1.00 13.79
CA LYS A 74 -3.44 0.84 14.83
C LYS A 74 -4.72 1.54 14.41
N ALA A 75 -5.85 0.87 14.62
CA ALA A 75 -7.16 1.48 14.47
C ALA A 75 -8.08 1.11 15.64
N SER A 76 -9.06 1.96 15.91
CA SER A 76 -10.06 1.71 16.95
C SER A 76 -11.47 2.04 16.47
N PHE A 77 -12.42 1.21 16.84
CA PHE A 77 -13.84 1.31 16.51
C PHE A 77 -14.71 1.21 17.76
N SER A 78 -15.86 1.88 17.71
CA SER A 78 -16.99 1.54 18.57
C SER A 78 -17.98 0.72 17.75
N SER A 79 -18.38 -0.44 18.24
CA SER A 79 -19.28 -1.36 17.55
C SER A 79 -20.33 -1.92 18.48
N SER A 80 -21.59 -1.93 18.07
CA SER A 80 -22.70 -2.60 18.76
C SER A 80 -22.76 -4.10 18.46
N LYS A 81 -21.90 -4.59 17.56
CA LYS A 81 -21.75 -6.01 17.21
C LYS A 81 -20.35 -6.49 17.55
N PRO A 82 -20.16 -7.72 18.07
CA PRO A 82 -18.83 -8.24 18.36
C PRO A 82 -18.07 -8.53 17.06
N PHE A 83 -16.77 -8.24 17.06
CA PHE A 83 -15.88 -8.64 15.96
C PHE A 83 -15.22 -9.98 16.26
N GLU A 84 -15.15 -10.84 15.25
CA GLU A 84 -14.54 -12.17 15.31
C GLU A 84 -13.07 -12.14 14.90
N SER A 85 -12.73 -11.29 13.94
CA SER A 85 -11.37 -11.17 13.42
C SER A 85 -11.12 -9.79 12.82
N ALA A 86 -9.84 -9.43 12.74
CA ALA A 86 -9.38 -8.29 11.96
C ALA A 86 -8.20 -8.71 11.08
N VAL A 87 -8.13 -8.13 9.88
CA VAL A 87 -7.03 -8.29 8.94
C VAL A 87 -6.57 -6.93 8.43
N LEU A 88 -5.26 -6.77 8.27
CA LEU A 88 -4.65 -5.67 7.54
C LEU A 88 -4.63 -6.03 6.06
N ILE A 89 -5.19 -5.17 5.22
CA ILE A 89 -5.07 -5.25 3.78
C ILE A 89 -4.11 -4.15 3.36
N SER A 90 -3.01 -4.54 2.71
CA SER A 90 -1.95 -3.61 2.33
C SER A 90 -1.36 -3.96 0.97
N THR A 91 -0.81 -2.96 0.30
CA THR A 91 -0.08 -3.12 -0.96
C THR A 91 1.20 -2.28 -0.94
N THR A 92 2.23 -2.78 -1.62
CA THR A 92 3.45 -2.03 -1.94
C THR A 92 3.37 -1.36 -3.30
N ASP A 93 2.32 -1.65 -4.08
CA ASP A 93 2.21 -1.21 -5.46
C ASP A 93 1.75 0.24 -5.54
N SER A 94 2.13 0.91 -6.62
CA SER A 94 1.72 2.28 -6.91
C SER A 94 0.70 2.32 -8.06
N GLY A 95 0.28 3.52 -8.49
CA GLY A 95 -0.69 3.65 -9.59
C GLY A 95 -2.16 3.43 -9.17
N ALA A 96 -3.02 3.08 -10.12
CA ALA A 96 -4.47 2.95 -9.89
C ALA A 96 -4.77 1.83 -8.89
N THR A 97 -5.55 2.13 -7.85
CA THR A 97 -5.77 1.20 -6.72
C THR A 97 -6.38 -0.15 -7.12
N GLY A 98 -7.29 -0.16 -8.11
CA GLY A 98 -7.90 -1.38 -8.65
C GLY A 98 -6.99 -2.29 -9.48
N SER A 99 -5.76 -1.86 -9.77
CA SER A 99 -4.75 -2.64 -10.50
C SER A 99 -3.60 -3.13 -9.61
N ARG A 100 -3.68 -2.86 -8.30
CA ARG A 100 -2.64 -3.24 -7.33
C ARG A 100 -2.92 -4.62 -6.77
N ASP A 101 -1.86 -5.33 -6.40
CA ASP A 101 -1.94 -6.56 -5.65
C ASP A 101 -2.03 -6.26 -4.15
N TRP A 102 -3.10 -6.76 -3.53
CA TRP A 102 -3.39 -6.55 -2.13
C TRP A 102 -3.11 -7.81 -1.33
N THR A 103 -2.36 -7.67 -0.24
CA THR A 103 -2.06 -8.75 0.69
C THR A 103 -2.90 -8.62 1.96
N GLU A 104 -3.51 -9.72 2.39
CA GLU A 104 -4.18 -9.82 3.68
C GLU A 104 -3.25 -10.41 4.74
N THR A 105 -3.06 -9.70 5.85
CA THR A 105 -2.31 -10.18 7.02
C THR A 105 -3.18 -10.14 8.26
N ARG A 106 -3.14 -11.17 9.11
CA ARG A 106 -3.89 -11.19 10.36
C ARG A 106 -3.48 -10.03 11.27
N ALA A 107 -4.46 -9.35 11.86
CA ALA A 107 -4.24 -8.29 12.83
C ALA A 107 -4.65 -8.76 14.24
N SER A 108 -3.96 -8.23 15.26
CA SER A 108 -4.40 -8.38 16.65
C SER A 108 -5.69 -7.60 16.87
N LEU A 109 -6.61 -8.12 17.68
CA LEU A 109 -7.90 -7.50 17.94
C LEU A 109 -8.25 -7.66 19.42
N VAL A 110 -8.51 -6.54 20.09
CA VAL A 110 -8.83 -6.48 21.52
C VAL A 110 -10.07 -5.62 21.73
N ASN A 111 -11.00 -6.06 22.57
CA ASN A 111 -12.17 -5.27 22.98
C ASN A 111 -11.99 -4.77 24.42
N ASN A 112 -12.04 -3.45 24.61
CA ASN A 112 -12.02 -2.82 25.92
C ASN A 112 -13.24 -1.88 26.04
N ASN A 113 -14.23 -2.24 26.86
CA ASN A 113 -15.42 -1.41 27.14
C ASN A 113 -16.07 -0.84 25.86
N ASP A 114 -16.50 -1.73 24.95
CA ASP A 114 -17.13 -1.40 23.66
C ASP A 114 -16.26 -0.64 22.65
N THR A 115 -14.97 -0.53 22.94
CA THR A 115 -13.95 -0.03 22.01
C THR A 115 -13.06 -1.17 21.54
N TRP A 116 -13.25 -1.54 20.28
CA TRP A 116 -12.42 -2.51 19.59
C TRP A 116 -11.16 -1.83 19.08
N THR A 117 -10.01 -2.40 19.39
CA THR A 117 -8.70 -1.91 18.96
C THR A 117 -8.01 -3.00 18.17
N THR A 118 -7.60 -2.68 16.95
CA THR A 118 -6.77 -3.56 16.12
C THR A 118 -5.36 -3.04 16.00
N THR A 119 -4.39 -3.93 15.88
CA THR A 119 -2.99 -3.56 15.65
C THR A 119 -2.29 -4.60 14.77
N ALA A 120 -1.51 -4.16 13.80
CA ALA A 120 -0.69 -5.02 12.94
C ALA A 120 0.64 -4.32 12.59
N PRO A 121 1.72 -5.06 12.35
CA PRO A 121 2.91 -4.50 11.72
C PRO A 121 2.55 -4.03 10.30
N LEU A 122 3.06 -2.88 9.90
CA LEU A 122 2.92 -2.36 8.54
C LEU A 122 4.09 -2.88 7.69
N PRO A 123 3.85 -3.65 6.62
CA PRO A 123 4.92 -4.12 5.75
C PRO A 123 5.79 -2.95 5.24
N PRO A 124 7.13 -3.07 5.24
CA PRO A 124 8.00 -2.07 4.64
C PRO A 124 7.63 -1.81 3.18
N GLY A 125 7.70 -0.54 2.77
CA GLY A 125 7.33 -0.15 1.41
C GLY A 125 5.82 -0.10 1.14
N THR A 126 4.96 -0.32 2.16
CA THR A 126 3.50 -0.16 1.99
C THR A 126 3.18 1.24 1.47
N THR A 127 2.48 1.32 0.34
CA THR A 127 2.01 2.55 -0.29
C THR A 127 0.57 2.87 0.07
N ALA A 128 -0.23 1.84 0.39
CA ALA A 128 -1.60 2.00 0.82
C ALA A 128 -2.08 0.81 1.67
N TRP A 129 -3.00 1.08 2.58
CA TRP A 129 -3.55 0.07 3.47
C TRP A 129 -4.89 0.47 4.09
N PHE A 130 -5.58 -0.53 4.63
CA PHE A 130 -6.75 -0.37 5.50
C PHE A 130 -6.94 -1.66 6.33
N PHE A 131 -7.72 -1.60 7.40
CA PHE A 131 -8.14 -2.81 8.13
C PHE A 131 -9.55 -3.22 7.73
N ASN A 132 -9.80 -4.53 7.66
CA ASN A 132 -11.14 -5.11 7.70
C ASN A 132 -11.39 -5.81 9.03
N PHE A 133 -12.61 -5.68 9.51
CA PHE A 133 -13.14 -6.33 10.71
C PHE A 133 -14.36 -7.16 10.31
N LYS A 134 -14.40 -8.40 10.78
CA LYS A 134 -15.50 -9.33 10.49
C LYS A 134 -16.43 -9.48 11.69
N SER A 135 -17.73 -9.40 11.46
CA SER A 135 -18.79 -9.69 12.44
C SER A 135 -19.89 -10.50 11.74
N GLY A 136 -19.87 -11.83 11.89
CA GLY A 136 -20.60 -12.73 11.01
C GLY A 136 -20.22 -12.49 9.54
N ASP A 137 -21.21 -12.25 8.69
CA ASP A 137 -20.99 -11.92 7.27
C ASP A 137 -20.65 -10.44 7.01
N LEU A 138 -20.72 -9.60 8.05
CA LEU A 138 -20.53 -8.17 7.92
C LEU A 138 -19.05 -7.80 7.89
N ILE A 139 -18.71 -6.86 7.01
CA ILE A 139 -17.40 -6.22 6.95
C ILE A 139 -17.53 -4.76 7.36
N ALA A 140 -16.71 -4.36 8.34
CA ALA A 140 -16.41 -2.96 8.62
C ALA A 140 -14.95 -2.69 8.27
N SER A 141 -14.69 -1.60 7.57
CA SER A 141 -13.35 -1.21 7.16
C SER A 141 -12.95 0.11 7.78
N THR A 142 -11.65 0.31 8.00
CA THR A 142 -11.14 1.68 8.20
C THR A 142 -11.26 2.49 6.93
N ASP A 143 -11.16 3.81 7.09
CA ASP A 143 -10.85 4.68 5.97
C ASP A 143 -9.56 4.20 5.30
N PHE A 144 -9.56 4.27 3.97
CA PHE A 144 -8.42 4.01 3.12
C PHE A 144 -7.28 4.98 3.44
N GLN A 145 -6.09 4.43 3.67
CA GLN A 145 -4.86 5.17 3.96
C GLN A 145 -3.90 5.05 2.78
N GLN A 146 -3.38 6.18 2.32
CA GLN A 146 -2.20 6.22 1.46
C GLN A 146 -1.01 6.65 2.32
N VAL A 147 0.10 5.95 2.14
CA VAL A 147 1.38 6.32 2.73
C VAL A 147 2.16 7.03 1.64
N THR A 148 2.19 8.35 1.69
CA THR A 148 3.19 9.09 0.93
C THR A 148 4.54 8.74 1.54
N PRO A 149 5.52 8.21 0.78
CA PRO A 149 6.85 7.99 1.30
C PRO A 149 7.37 9.35 1.78
N THR A 150 7.43 9.51 3.10
CA THR A 150 7.95 10.73 3.69
C THR A 150 9.46 10.63 3.57
N LYS A 151 10.11 11.58 2.88
CA LYS A 151 11.55 11.83 3.06
C LYS A 151 11.75 12.21 4.53
N THR A 152 12.00 11.26 5.41
CA THR A 152 12.31 11.55 6.83
C THR A 152 13.48 10.72 7.33
N SER A 153 14.61 11.43 7.49
CA SER A 153 15.57 11.33 8.60
C SER A 153 15.87 9.92 9.12
N GLN A 154 16.95 9.34 8.60
CA GLN A 154 17.67 8.24 9.24
C GLN A 154 18.10 8.63 10.68
N PRO A 155 18.04 7.69 11.65
CA PRO A 155 18.56 7.92 12.99
C PRO A 155 20.08 8.16 12.96
N LYS A 156 20.53 9.16 13.73
CA LYS A 156 21.94 9.47 13.95
C LYS A 156 22.65 8.31 14.66
N GLY A 157 23.79 7.91 14.09
CA GLY A 157 24.82 7.04 14.68
C GLY A 157 25.22 5.95 13.67
N SER A 158 26.38 5.94 13.02
CA SER A 158 27.73 6.42 13.37
C SER A 158 28.51 6.82 12.11
N SER A 159 29.48 7.75 12.27
CA SER A 159 30.30 8.45 11.26
C SER A 159 30.57 7.74 9.91
N PRO A 160 30.43 8.46 8.77
CA PRO A 160 30.67 7.91 7.44
C PRO A 160 32.15 7.87 7.08
N ASN A 161 32.59 6.72 6.57
CA ASN A 161 33.91 6.53 5.97
C ASN A 161 33.98 7.34 4.66
N LYS A 162 34.92 8.29 4.58
CA LYS A 162 34.98 9.40 3.60
C LYS A 162 35.05 8.97 2.12
N ASN A 163 35.34 7.70 1.82
CA ASN A 163 35.46 7.20 0.45
C ASN A 163 34.11 6.88 -0.22
N LYS A 164 33.06 6.50 0.53
CA LYS A 164 31.72 6.19 -0.05
C LYS A 164 30.94 7.42 -0.51
N MET A 165 31.32 8.62 -0.04
CA MET A 165 30.59 9.87 -0.31
C MET A 165 30.94 10.47 -1.68
N LYS A 166 32.17 10.25 -2.18
CA LYS A 166 32.56 10.71 -3.51
C LYS A 166 31.88 9.90 -4.61
N GLU A 167 31.78 8.59 -4.47
CA GLU A 167 31.19 7.71 -5.50
C GLU A 167 29.68 7.91 -5.67
N ARG A 168 28.94 8.10 -4.56
CA ARG A 168 27.48 8.39 -4.62
C ARG A 168 27.17 9.73 -5.27
N ASN A 169 28.00 10.75 -5.05
CA ASN A 169 27.80 12.06 -5.67
C ASN A 169 28.07 12.02 -7.19
N VAL A 170 29.07 11.24 -7.64
CA VAL A 170 29.40 11.15 -9.07
C VAL A 170 28.30 10.45 -9.87
N LEU A 171 27.68 9.40 -9.32
CA LEU A 171 26.58 8.70 -10.01
C LEU A 171 25.30 9.55 -10.02
N PHE A 172 24.99 10.21 -8.91
CA PHE A 172 23.81 11.07 -8.80
C PHE A 172 23.86 12.23 -9.80
N SER A 173 24.99 12.95 -9.88
CA SER A 173 25.20 14.05 -10.83
C SER A 173 25.22 13.63 -12.30
N ARG A 174 25.33 12.32 -12.60
CA ARG A 174 25.31 11.79 -13.97
C ARG A 174 23.90 11.41 -14.44
N ILE A 175 22.97 11.17 -13.52
CA ILE A 175 21.61 10.70 -13.84
C ILE A 175 20.62 11.86 -13.72
N ASP A 176 20.84 12.75 -12.74
CA ASP A 176 20.07 13.99 -12.53
C ASP A 176 20.35 14.97 -13.67
N THR A 177 19.56 14.82 -14.74
CA THR A 177 19.75 15.47 -16.03
C THR A 177 19.13 16.86 -16.01
N ASN A 178 18.01 17.00 -15.30
CA ASN A 178 17.33 18.28 -15.12
C ASN A 178 17.95 19.14 -14.00
N LYS A 179 18.90 18.59 -13.23
CA LYS A 179 19.64 19.24 -12.13
C LYS A 179 18.74 19.74 -11.02
N ASP A 180 17.63 19.05 -10.79
CA ASP A 180 16.66 19.38 -9.76
C ASP A 180 17.00 18.77 -8.38
N GLU A 181 18.18 18.13 -8.27
CA GLU A 181 18.65 17.41 -7.09
C GLU A 181 17.74 16.23 -6.71
N LEU A 182 16.92 15.75 -7.64
CA LEU A 182 16.07 14.58 -7.56
C LEU A 182 16.37 13.65 -8.76
N LEU A 183 15.96 12.39 -8.64
CA LEU A 183 16.08 11.42 -9.73
C LEU A 183 14.67 10.96 -10.04
N SER A 184 14.12 11.42 -11.16
CA SER A 184 12.81 11.00 -11.63
C SER A 184 12.86 9.58 -12.22
N GLN A 185 11.70 8.91 -12.27
CA GLN A 185 11.57 7.60 -12.92
C GLN A 185 12.03 7.65 -14.39
N GLU A 186 11.77 8.77 -15.05
CA GLU A 186 12.12 9.02 -16.44
C GLU A 186 13.65 9.14 -16.61
N GLU A 187 14.35 9.88 -15.74
CA GLU A 187 15.82 10.03 -15.77
C GLU A 187 16.54 8.71 -15.46
N TYR A 188 15.98 7.94 -14.53
CA TYR A 188 16.50 6.62 -14.20
C TYR A 188 16.34 5.65 -15.38
N VAL A 189 15.16 5.59 -15.99
CA VAL A 189 14.88 4.75 -17.16
C VAL A 189 15.74 5.18 -18.36
N LEU A 190 15.93 6.48 -18.58
CA LEU A 190 16.79 7.00 -19.65
C LEU A 190 18.27 6.65 -19.43
N PHE A 191 18.75 6.67 -18.20
CA PHE A 191 20.13 6.27 -17.88
C PHE A 191 20.36 4.79 -18.21
N TYR A 192 19.47 3.89 -17.78
CA TYR A 192 19.61 2.46 -18.08
C TYR A 192 19.37 2.14 -19.56
N LYS A 193 18.45 2.84 -20.23
CA LYS A 193 18.21 2.68 -21.68
C LYS A 193 19.44 3.04 -22.51
N ASN A 194 20.25 4.00 -22.07
CA ASN A 194 21.50 4.39 -22.74
C ASN A 194 22.71 3.53 -22.34
N LEU A 195 22.64 2.85 -21.19
CA LEU A 195 23.68 1.90 -20.77
C LEU A 195 23.49 0.50 -21.37
N PHE A 196 22.25 0.07 -21.64
CA PHE A 196 21.94 -1.28 -22.13
C PHE A 196 22.78 -1.72 -23.34
N PRO A 197 22.91 -0.92 -24.42
CA PRO A 197 23.68 -1.31 -25.60
C PRO A 197 25.20 -1.38 -25.36
N ASN A 198 25.70 -0.81 -24.25
CA ASN A 198 27.11 -0.80 -23.89
C ASN A 198 27.46 -1.90 -22.87
N LEU A 199 26.47 -2.51 -22.23
CA LEU A 199 26.63 -3.57 -21.24
C LEU A 199 26.34 -4.94 -21.84
N ASP A 200 25.38 -5.02 -22.77
CA ASP A 200 25.01 -6.22 -23.52
C ASP A 200 26.07 -6.49 -24.60
N THR A 201 27.16 -7.12 -24.16
CA THR A 201 28.36 -7.32 -24.97
C THR A 201 28.15 -8.49 -25.94
N ASN A 202 27.41 -9.49 -25.51
CA ASN A 202 27.05 -10.66 -26.31
C ASN A 202 25.83 -10.41 -27.23
N GLN A 203 25.15 -9.26 -27.09
CA GLN A 203 24.00 -8.81 -27.88
C GLN A 203 22.80 -9.76 -27.81
N ASP A 204 22.65 -10.47 -26.70
CA ASP A 204 21.55 -11.40 -26.49
C ASP A 204 20.28 -10.72 -25.94
N SER A 205 20.32 -9.40 -25.74
CA SER A 205 19.24 -8.57 -25.19
C SER A 205 18.91 -8.84 -23.72
N PHE A 206 19.76 -9.59 -23.02
CA PHE A 206 19.75 -9.80 -21.58
C PHE A 206 21.12 -9.35 -21.02
N LEU A 207 21.20 -9.15 -19.70
CA LEU A 207 22.46 -8.82 -19.03
C LEU A 207 22.70 -9.90 -17.98
N ASP A 208 23.71 -10.73 -18.20
CA ASP A 208 24.07 -11.79 -17.27
C ASP A 208 24.94 -11.28 -16.10
N GLN A 209 25.19 -12.16 -15.12
CA GLN A 209 25.92 -11.82 -13.91
C GLN A 209 27.40 -11.42 -14.16
N ASP A 210 27.97 -11.83 -15.30
CA ASP A 210 29.34 -11.57 -15.73
C ASP A 210 29.45 -10.33 -16.64
N GLU A 211 28.38 -9.96 -17.34
CA GLU A 211 28.26 -8.70 -18.08
C GLU A 211 27.85 -7.54 -17.15
N PHE A 212 27.15 -7.86 -16.05
CA PHE A 212 26.66 -6.91 -15.06
C PHE A 212 27.59 -6.76 -13.83
N VAL A 213 28.88 -6.52 -14.05
CA VAL A 213 29.86 -6.41 -12.95
C VAL A 213 29.91 -4.99 -12.35
N HIS A 214 28.88 -4.57 -11.62
CA HIS A 214 29.07 -3.52 -10.60
C HIS A 214 28.03 -3.53 -9.46
N LYS A 215 28.45 -4.15 -8.35
CA LYS A 215 28.24 -3.90 -6.91
C LYS A 215 27.31 -2.76 -6.42
N THR A 216 26.18 -2.41 -7.04
CA THR A 216 25.17 -1.49 -6.46
C THR A 216 23.73 -1.65 -6.99
N ALA A 217 23.48 -2.27 -8.15
CA ALA A 217 22.14 -2.24 -8.77
C ALA A 217 21.27 -3.51 -8.60
N MET A 218 21.84 -4.65 -8.21
CA MET A 218 21.14 -5.94 -8.21
C MET A 218 20.09 -6.14 -7.10
N CYS A 219 19.92 -5.20 -6.16
CA CYS A 219 18.93 -5.33 -5.08
C CYS A 219 17.53 -4.82 -5.44
N PHE A 220 17.31 -4.30 -6.65
CA PHE A 220 16.05 -3.61 -7.00
C PHE A 220 15.28 -4.15 -8.20
N GLY A 221 15.87 -5.02 -9.03
CA GLY A 221 15.20 -5.51 -10.26
C GLY A 221 14.87 -7.01 -10.26
N ASP A 222 15.62 -7.81 -9.51
CA ASP A 222 15.46 -9.27 -9.52
C ASP A 222 14.39 -9.66 -8.48
N THR A 223 13.13 -9.52 -8.90
CA THR A 223 11.97 -9.71 -8.05
C THR A 223 11.80 -11.19 -7.65
N ASN A 224 12.18 -12.11 -8.54
CA ASN A 224 12.04 -13.54 -8.30
C ASN A 224 13.31 -14.19 -7.68
N LYS A 225 14.44 -13.46 -7.64
CA LYS A 225 15.74 -13.88 -7.11
C LYS A 225 16.37 -15.06 -7.83
N ASP A 226 16.14 -15.18 -9.13
CA ASP A 226 16.74 -16.22 -9.97
C ASP A 226 18.09 -15.80 -10.57
N GLY A 227 18.52 -14.55 -10.33
CA GLY A 227 19.79 -14.01 -10.79
C GLY A 227 19.80 -13.55 -12.25
N ILE A 228 18.63 -13.51 -12.90
CA ILE A 228 18.44 -13.10 -14.29
C ILE A 228 17.41 -11.97 -14.29
N LEU A 229 17.65 -10.90 -15.07
CA LEU A 229 16.70 -9.81 -15.23
C LEU A 229 16.02 -9.93 -16.59
N THR A 230 14.76 -10.31 -16.58
CA THR A 230 13.94 -10.48 -17.79
C THR A 230 13.07 -9.25 -18.05
N LYS A 231 12.64 -9.09 -19.31
CA LYS A 231 11.77 -7.98 -19.72
C LYS A 231 10.40 -7.99 -19.00
N ASP A 232 10.00 -9.14 -18.46
CA ASP A 232 8.77 -9.31 -17.69
C ASP A 232 8.95 -8.95 -16.20
N GLU A 233 10.19 -8.71 -15.75
CA GLU A 233 10.51 -8.19 -14.41
C GLU A 233 10.63 -6.66 -14.40
N TYR A 234 10.07 -6.03 -15.44
CA TYR A 234 9.93 -4.59 -15.59
C TYR A 234 8.56 -4.18 -16.13
#